data_AF-A0A397S9H7-F1
#
_entry.id   AF-A0A397S9H7-F1
#
_cell.length_a   1.000
_cell.length_b   1.000
_cell.length_c   1.000
_cell.angle_alpha   90.00
_cell.angle_beta   90.00
_cell.angle_gamma   90.00
#
_symmetry.space_group_name_H-M   'P 1'
#
loop_
_entity.id
_entity.type
_entity.pdbx_description
1 polymer ?
#
loop_
_entity_poly.entity_id
_entity_poly.type
_entity_poly.pdbx_seq_one_letter_code
_entity_poly.pdbx_strand_id
1 'polypeptide(L)'
;MDTEEIESSMPPSNQIINKPILPANSFSLMVDELVALPYTIGNEKELKHKVFNYLNNHNVTLQEIFNWIIINQNYSNAIVIYGEFNEYGIGTSIDKQKAFELNNLGYCCQCGIGTSIDKQKAFKLFQKTADFFRRLYSSIQSS
;
A
#
# COMPACT_ATOMS: atom_id res chain seq x y z
N MET A 1 62.15 17.62 -4.73
CA MET A 1 60.99 17.87 -5.62
C MET A 1 60.01 16.84 -5.16
N ASP A 2 59.24 17.22 -4.15
CA ASP A 2 58.62 16.29 -3.23
C ASP A 2 57.13 16.23 -3.58
N THR A 3 56.65 14.99 -3.70
CA THR A 3 55.42 14.61 -4.36
C THR A 3 54.18 15.23 -3.73
N GLU A 4 53.37 15.82 -4.59
CA GLU A 4 52.15 16.56 -4.31
C GLU A 4 51.06 15.75 -3.60
N GLU A 5 50.31 16.49 -2.79
CA GLU A 5 49.01 16.20 -2.22
C GLU A 5 48.02 15.66 -3.25
N ILE A 6 47.52 14.42 -3.09
CA ILE A 6 46.15 14.07 -3.49
C ILE A 6 45.61 12.98 -2.54
N GLU A 7 45.31 13.34 -1.30
CA GLU A 7 44.21 12.69 -0.56
C GLU A 7 42.97 13.58 -0.69
N SER A 8 42.46 13.65 -1.93
CA SER A 8 41.15 14.21 -2.24
C SER A 8 40.07 13.37 -1.58
N SER A 9 39.49 13.92 -0.50
CA SER A 9 38.16 13.69 0.04
C SER A 9 37.41 12.46 -0.54
N MET A 10 37.53 11.31 0.11
CA MET A 10 36.49 10.30 -0.02
C MET A 10 35.19 10.92 0.53
N PRO A 11 34.07 10.86 -0.20
CA PRO A 11 32.79 11.32 0.32
C PRO A 11 32.44 10.47 1.57
N PRO A 12 31.75 11.05 2.57
CA PRO A 12 31.37 10.30 3.75
C PRO A 12 30.56 9.07 3.31
N SER A 13 31.00 7.91 3.81
CA SER A 13 30.34 6.61 3.67
C SER A 13 28.83 6.78 3.79
N ASN A 14 28.08 6.29 2.79
CA ASN A 14 26.63 6.23 2.81
C ASN A 14 26.21 5.75 4.20
N GLN A 15 25.66 6.65 5.00
CA GLN A 15 24.85 6.26 6.14
C GLN A 15 23.75 5.41 5.53
N ILE A 16 23.87 4.09 5.70
CA ILE A 16 22.75 3.19 5.56
C ILE A 16 21.75 3.72 6.57
N ILE A 17 20.81 4.54 6.09
CA ILE A 17 19.68 4.99 6.86
C ILE A 17 19.06 3.69 7.33
N ASN A 18 19.18 3.42 8.63
CA ASN A 18 18.44 2.36 9.30
C ASN A 18 16.97 2.74 9.23
N LYS A 19 16.39 2.62 8.03
CA LYS A 19 14.98 2.83 7.80
C LYS A 19 14.29 1.66 8.49
N PRO A 20 13.37 1.92 9.44
CA PRO A 20 12.60 0.85 10.05
C PRO A 20 11.94 0.05 8.94
N ILE A 21 12.21 -1.26 8.90
CA ILE A 21 11.48 -2.17 8.01
C ILE A 21 10.06 -2.20 8.56
N LEU A 22 9.16 -1.47 7.89
CA LEU A 22 7.75 -1.45 8.24
C LEU A 22 7.19 -2.87 8.06
N PRO A 23 6.51 -3.45 9.05
CA PRO A 23 5.90 -4.76 8.89
C PRO A 23 4.86 -4.74 7.76
N ALA A 24 4.62 -5.88 7.11
CA ALA A 24 3.80 -5.95 5.89
C ALA A 24 2.34 -5.45 6.08
N ASN A 25 1.84 -5.44 7.31
CA ASN A 25 0.53 -4.89 7.70
C ASN A 25 0.52 -3.36 7.88
N SER A 26 1.69 -2.70 7.86
CA SER A 26 1.77 -1.24 7.99
C SER A 26 1.24 -0.52 6.76
N PHE A 27 1.47 -1.05 5.56
CA PHE A 27 1.00 -0.40 4.32
C PHE A 27 -0.52 -0.48 4.14
N SER A 28 -1.16 -1.57 4.55
CA SER A 28 -2.64 -1.64 4.50
C SER A 28 -3.28 -0.60 5.43
N LEU A 29 -2.74 -0.44 6.65
CA LEU A 29 -3.22 0.58 7.59
C LEU A 29 -3.00 1.99 7.04
N MET A 30 -1.84 2.25 6.44
CA MET A 30 -1.58 3.54 5.80
C MET A 30 -2.57 3.82 4.66
N VAL A 31 -2.88 2.83 3.83
CA VAL A 31 -3.88 2.98 2.77
C VAL A 31 -5.26 3.29 3.35
N ASP A 32 -5.65 2.64 4.45
CA ASP A 32 -6.94 2.90 5.11
C ASP A 32 -7.03 4.33 5.65
N GLU A 33 -5.97 4.80 6.30
CA GLU A 33 -5.88 6.16 6.83
C GLU A 33 -5.87 7.19 5.70
N LEU A 34 -5.17 6.92 4.59
CA LEU A 34 -5.14 7.80 3.43
C LEU A 34 -6.52 7.94 2.78
N VAL A 35 -7.27 6.85 2.62
CA VAL A 35 -8.66 6.88 2.09
C VAL A 35 -9.59 7.66 3.04
N ALA A 36 -9.32 7.61 4.34
CA ALA A 36 -10.09 8.33 5.35
C ALA A 36 -9.70 9.81 5.50
N LEU A 37 -8.70 10.30 4.76
CA LEU A 37 -8.28 11.70 4.87
C LEU A 37 -9.46 12.63 4.50
N PRO A 38 -9.75 13.65 5.33
CA PRO A 38 -10.86 14.56 5.07
C PRO A 38 -10.63 15.34 3.77
N TYR A 39 -11.47 15.05 2.77
CA TYR A 39 -11.49 15.77 1.51
C TYR A 39 -12.30 17.06 1.66
N THR A 40 -11.62 18.20 1.54
CA THR A 40 -12.25 19.50 1.31
C THR A 40 -12.63 19.55 -0.16
N ILE A 41 -13.92 19.50 -0.46
CA ILE A 41 -14.45 19.50 -1.83
C ILE A 41 -13.84 20.69 -2.60
N GLY A 42 -13.06 20.42 -3.65
CA GLY A 42 -12.67 21.42 -4.65
C GLY A 42 -11.20 21.88 -4.68
N ASN A 43 -10.24 21.19 -4.06
CA ASN A 43 -8.83 21.61 -4.13
C ASN A 43 -7.84 20.43 -4.35
N GLU A 44 -7.63 20.04 -5.61
CA GLU A 44 -6.64 19.03 -6.06
C GLU A 44 -5.26 19.20 -5.39
N LYS A 45 -4.79 20.45 -5.30
CA LYS A 45 -3.50 20.78 -4.71
C LYS A 45 -3.43 20.40 -3.23
N GLU A 46 -4.54 20.49 -2.52
CA GLU A 46 -4.62 20.17 -1.10
C GLU A 46 -4.52 18.66 -0.83
N LEU A 47 -5.19 17.81 -1.63
CA LEU A 47 -5.09 16.36 -1.48
C LEU A 47 -3.65 15.89 -1.69
N LYS A 48 -3.01 16.35 -2.77
CA LYS A 48 -1.63 15.99 -3.09
C LYS A 48 -0.69 16.35 -1.92
N HIS A 49 -0.81 17.55 -1.36
CA HIS A 49 -0.03 17.96 -0.19
C HIS A 49 -0.32 17.11 1.05
N LYS A 50 -1.59 16.79 1.35
CA LYS A 50 -1.97 15.93 2.49
C LYS A 50 -1.34 14.54 2.38
N VAL A 51 -1.42 13.90 1.20
CA VAL A 51 -0.80 12.59 0.94
C VAL A 51 0.71 12.67 1.16
N PHE A 52 1.41 13.65 0.57
CA PHE A 52 2.85 13.78 0.76
C PHE A 52 3.24 14.02 2.23
N ASN A 53 2.51 14.88 2.95
CA ASN A 53 2.78 15.15 4.37
C ASN A 53 2.58 13.90 5.23
N TYR A 54 1.50 13.16 4.99
CA TYR A 54 1.24 11.90 5.66
C TYR A 54 2.40 10.92 5.45
N LEU A 55 2.77 10.66 4.19
CA LEU A 55 3.84 9.72 3.86
C LEU A 55 5.18 10.13 4.47
N ASN A 56 5.52 11.42 4.43
CA ASN A 56 6.73 11.96 5.05
C ASN A 56 6.75 11.74 6.57
N ASN A 57 5.61 11.93 7.26
CA ASN A 57 5.49 11.71 8.71
C ASN A 57 5.66 10.22 9.09
N HIS A 58 5.38 9.32 8.16
CA HIS A 58 5.57 7.88 8.33
C HIS A 58 6.92 7.38 7.74
N ASN A 59 7.78 8.28 7.28
CA ASN A 59 9.05 7.97 6.62
C ASN A 59 8.87 7.03 5.41
N VAL A 60 7.74 7.13 4.71
CA VAL A 60 7.40 6.35 3.52
C VAL A 60 7.52 7.22 2.29
N THR A 61 8.12 6.68 1.23
CA THR A 61 8.16 7.35 -0.07
C THR A 61 6.86 7.10 -0.84
N LEU A 62 6.48 8.04 -1.70
CA LEU A 62 5.35 7.85 -2.59
C LEU A 62 5.49 6.60 -3.47
N GLN A 63 6.71 6.25 -3.88
CA GLN A 63 6.96 5.06 -4.69
C GLN A 63 6.66 3.76 -3.93
N GLU A 64 7.02 3.68 -2.65
CA GLU A 64 6.78 2.48 -1.83
C GLU A 64 5.29 2.21 -1.65
N ILE A 65 4.52 3.23 -1.25
CA ILE A 65 3.07 3.09 -1.07
C ILE A 65 2.39 2.81 -2.41
N PHE A 66 2.81 3.49 -3.49
CA PHE A 66 2.21 3.31 -4.81
C PHE A 66 2.44 1.91 -5.38
N ASN A 67 3.65 1.38 -5.25
CA ASN A 67 3.95 0.00 -5.63
C ASN A 67 3.10 -1.01 -4.85
N TRP A 68 2.95 -0.77 -3.54
CA TRP A 68 2.09 -1.61 -2.71
C TRP A 68 0.63 -1.56 -3.18
N ILE A 69 0.09 -0.38 -3.48
CA ILE A 69 -1.28 -0.19 -3.98
C ILE A 69 -1.51 -0.98 -5.28
N ILE A 70 -0.58 -0.90 -6.24
CA ILE A 70 -0.70 -1.60 -7.53
C ILE A 70 -0.72 -3.12 -7.36
N ILE A 71 0.12 -3.65 -6.47
CA ILE A 71 0.23 -5.10 -6.24
C ILE A 71 -1.00 -5.66 -5.51
N ASN A 72 -1.64 -4.84 -4.65
CA ASN A 72 -2.69 -5.29 -3.74
C ASN A 72 -4.10 -4.84 -4.19
N GLN A 73 -4.40 -4.83 -5.49
CA GLN A 73 -5.74 -4.48 -6.01
C GLN A 73 -6.85 -5.49 -5.63
N ASN A 74 -6.53 -6.55 -4.90
CA ASN A 74 -7.52 -7.40 -4.25
C ASN A 74 -8.01 -6.85 -2.89
N TYR A 75 -7.47 -5.69 -2.48
CA TYR A 75 -7.83 -4.92 -1.31
C TYR A 75 -8.66 -3.71 -1.73
N SER A 76 -9.90 -3.62 -1.24
CA SER A 76 -10.86 -2.62 -1.72
C SER A 76 -10.38 -1.18 -1.55
N ASN A 77 -9.74 -0.85 -0.42
CA ASN A 77 -9.20 0.49 -0.22
C ASN A 77 -7.99 0.80 -1.11
N ALA A 78 -7.23 -0.22 -1.53
CA ALA A 78 -6.18 -0.04 -2.54
C ALA A 78 -6.78 0.36 -3.90
N ILE A 79 -7.91 -0.24 -4.30
CA ILE A 79 -8.61 0.14 -5.54
C ILE A 79 -9.09 1.60 -5.47
N VAL A 80 -9.74 1.97 -4.36
CA VAL A 80 -10.30 3.32 -4.13
C VAL A 80 -9.20 4.37 -4.23
N ILE A 81 -8.14 4.24 -3.44
CA ILE A 81 -7.06 5.22 -3.46
C ILE A 81 -6.31 5.23 -4.79
N TYR A 82 -6.26 4.10 -5.49
CA TYR A 82 -5.66 4.07 -6.82
C TYR A 82 -6.48 4.91 -7.81
N GLY A 83 -7.81 4.87 -7.72
CA GLY A 83 -8.69 5.75 -8.48
C GLY A 83 -8.36 7.23 -8.25
N GLU A 84 -8.30 7.64 -6.98
CA GLU A 84 -7.94 9.01 -6.59
C GLU A 84 -6.55 9.42 -7.12
N PHE A 85 -5.56 8.54 -7.04
CA PHE A 85 -4.21 8.83 -7.51
C PHE A 85 -4.16 9.04 -9.03
N ASN A 86 -4.98 8.31 -9.81
CA ASN A 86 -5.12 8.55 -11.25
C ASN A 86 -5.93 9.82 -11.54
N GLU A 87 -6.89 10.17 -10.69
CA GLU A 87 -7.69 11.39 -10.85
C GLU A 87 -6.85 12.67 -10.66
N TYR A 88 -5.97 12.67 -9.65
CA TYR A 88 -5.17 13.82 -9.22
C TYR A 88 -3.67 13.74 -9.60
N GLY A 89 -3.27 12.71 -10.35
CA GLY A 89 -1.87 12.55 -10.78
C GLY A 89 -0.89 12.45 -9.60
N ILE A 90 -1.22 11.60 -8.62
CA ILE A 90 -0.39 11.33 -7.44
C ILE A 90 0.41 10.06 -7.69
N GLY A 91 1.71 10.19 -7.93
CA GLY A 91 2.59 9.05 -8.24
C GLY A 91 2.41 8.48 -9.65
N THR A 92 1.46 9.02 -10.42
CA THR A 92 1.16 8.65 -11.80
C THR A 92 0.71 9.88 -12.60
N SER A 93 0.58 9.73 -13.91
CA SER A 93 -0.06 10.74 -14.77
C SER A 93 -1.57 10.77 -14.53
N ILE A 94 -2.18 11.94 -14.72
CA ILE A 94 -3.64 12.05 -14.66
C ILE A 94 -4.26 11.15 -15.74
N ASP A 95 -5.13 10.24 -15.32
CA ASP A 95 -5.88 9.32 -16.17
C ASP A 95 -7.33 9.24 -15.67
N LYS A 96 -8.18 10.11 -16.23
CA LYS A 96 -9.58 10.23 -15.83
C LYS A 96 -10.41 8.99 -16.17
N GLN A 97 -10.06 8.29 -17.26
CA GLN A 97 -10.78 7.08 -17.64
C GLN A 97 -10.51 5.98 -16.62
N LYS A 98 -9.23 5.76 -16.31
CA LYS A 98 -8.84 4.77 -15.31
C LYS A 98 -9.33 5.12 -13.91
N ALA A 99 -9.30 6.40 -13.53
CA ALA A 99 -9.89 6.87 -12.29
C ALA A 99 -11.39 6.52 -12.20
N PHE A 100 -12.15 6.79 -13.27
CA PHE A 100 -13.57 6.45 -13.33
C PHE A 100 -13.82 4.94 -13.21
N GLU A 101 -13.05 4.12 -13.93
CA GLU A 101 -13.14 2.66 -13.84
C GLU A 101 -12.86 2.14 -12.42
N LEU A 102 -11.78 2.63 -11.80
CA LEU A 102 -11.38 2.24 -10.44
C LEU A 102 -12.36 2.75 -9.38
N ASN A 103 -12.90 3.96 -9.51
CA ASN A 103 -13.89 4.52 -8.58
C ASN A 103 -15.18 3.71 -8.62
N ASN A 104 -15.65 3.32 -9.81
CA ASN A 104 -16.81 2.44 -9.94
C ASN A 104 -16.55 1.06 -9.33
N LEU A 105 -15.36 0.49 -9.57
CA LEU A 105 -14.99 -0.80 -8.98
C LEU A 105 -14.88 -0.72 -7.44
N GLY A 106 -14.28 0.35 -6.92
CA GLY A 106 -14.14 0.64 -5.50
C GLY A 106 -15.49 0.79 -4.82
N TYR A 107 -16.41 1.55 -5.43
CA TYR A 107 -17.79 1.71 -4.96
C TYR A 107 -18.52 0.36 -4.90
N CYS A 108 -18.44 -0.44 -5.96
CA CYS A 108 -19.02 -1.80 -5.98
C CYS A 108 -18.43 -2.69 -4.86
N CYS A 109 -17.12 -2.62 -4.63
CA CYS A 109 -16.46 -3.35 -3.55
C CYS A 109 -16.92 -2.91 -2.16
N GLN A 110 -17.02 -1.61 -1.91
CA GLN A 110 -17.43 -1.05 -0.62
C GLN A 110 -18.92 -1.33 -0.32
N CYS A 111 -19.77 -1.29 -1.34
CA CYS A 111 -21.19 -1.59 -1.21
C CYS A 111 -21.51 -3.09 -1.26
N GLY A 112 -20.53 -3.97 -1.52
CA GLY A 112 -20.73 -5.41 -1.67
C GLY A 112 -21.59 -5.78 -2.90
N ILE A 113 -21.63 -4.91 -3.92
CA ILE A 113 -22.45 -5.09 -5.13
C ILE A 113 -21.61 -5.78 -6.20
N GLY A 114 -22.08 -6.91 -6.72
CA GLY A 114 -21.44 -7.62 -7.85
C GLY A 114 -20.15 -8.37 -7.50
N THR A 115 -19.55 -8.13 -6.34
CA THR A 115 -18.49 -8.97 -5.77
C THR A 115 -19.13 -10.02 -4.88
N SER A 116 -19.25 -11.26 -5.37
CA SER A 116 -19.41 -12.37 -4.43
C SER A 116 -18.23 -12.30 -3.48
N ILE A 117 -18.43 -12.35 -2.16
CA ILE A 117 -17.40 -12.71 -1.18
C ILE A 117 -16.46 -13.68 -1.89
N ASP A 118 -15.21 -13.28 -2.15
CA ASP A 118 -14.32 -14.00 -3.06
C ASP A 118 -14.28 -15.47 -2.64
N LYS A 119 -15.03 -16.30 -3.36
CA LYS A 119 -15.33 -17.66 -2.94
C LYS A 119 -14.05 -18.48 -2.91
N GLN A 120 -13.02 -18.09 -3.68
CA GLN A 120 -11.71 -18.71 -3.63
C GLN A 120 -10.94 -18.31 -2.37
N LYS A 121 -11.01 -17.03 -1.94
CA LYS A 121 -10.48 -16.62 -0.62
C LYS A 121 -11.21 -17.31 0.52
N ALA A 122 -12.55 -17.39 0.47
CA ALA A 122 -13.35 -18.10 1.47
C ALA A 122 -13.01 -19.60 1.50
N PHE A 123 -12.93 -20.25 0.34
CA PHE A 123 -12.56 -21.66 0.20
C PHE A 123 -11.15 -21.94 0.72
N LYS A 124 -10.17 -21.09 0.38
CA LYS A 124 -8.78 -21.21 0.86
C LYS A 124 -8.68 -21.02 2.37
N LEU A 125 -9.51 -20.16 2.95
CA LEU A 125 -9.59 -19.96 4.39
C LEU A 125 -10.22 -21.18 5.09
N PHE A 126 -11.33 -21.69 4.55
CA PHE A 126 -11.96 -22.91 5.05
C PHE A 126 -11.03 -24.13 4.96
N GLN A 127 -10.27 -24.28 3.87
CA GLN A 127 -9.32 -25.36 3.70
C GLN A 127 -8.17 -25.28 4.72
N LYS A 128 -7.59 -24.09 4.94
CA LYS A 128 -6.57 -23.88 5.97
C LYS A 128 -7.09 -24.23 7.36
N THR A 129 -8.31 -23.81 7.68
CA THR A 129 -8.95 -24.09 8.97
C THR A 129 -9.22 -25.58 9.14
N ALA A 130 -9.70 -26.28 8.11
CA ALA A 130 -9.92 -27.73 8.13
C ALA A 130 -8.60 -28.50 8.32
N ASP A 131 -7.53 -28.09 7.63
CA ASP A 131 -6.21 -28.69 7.80
C ASP A 131 -5.62 -28.44 9.19
N PHE A 132 -5.84 -27.26 9.75
CA PHE A 132 -5.45 -26.95 11.12
C PHE A 132 -6.17 -27.86 12.12
N PHE A 133 -7.50 -27.98 12.03
CA PHE A 133 -8.26 -28.86 12.91
C PHE A 133 -7.88 -30.33 12.76
N ARG A 134 -7.66 -30.81 11.53
CA ARG A 134 -7.17 -32.17 11.27
C ARG A 134 -5.84 -32.44 11.98
N ARG A 135 -4.87 -31.52 11.88
CA ARG A 135 -3.57 -31.63 12.56
C ARG A 135 -3.72 -31.62 14.07
N LEU A 136 -4.56 -30.73 14.59
CA LEU A 136 -4.85 -30.63 16.02
C LEU A 136 -5.46 -31.94 16.55
N TYR A 137 -6.46 -32.49 15.85
CA TYR A 137 -7.08 -33.77 16.21
C TYR A 137 -6.09 -34.94 16.18
N SER A 138 -5.23 -35.00 15.16
CA SER A 138 -4.18 -36.03 15.09
C SER A 138 -3.18 -35.90 16.24
N SER A 139 -2.82 -34.68 16.65
CA SER A 139 -1.90 -34.46 17.78
C SER A 139 -2.48 -34.84 19.14
N ILE A 140 -3.79 -34.71 19.32
CA ILE A 140 -4.50 -35.08 20.55
C ILE A 140 -4.60 -36.61 20.69
N GLN A 141 -4.71 -37.36 19.59
CA GLN A 141 -4.79 -38.82 19.64
C GLN A 141 -3.43 -39.53 19.72
N SER A 142 -2.34 -38.82 19.42
CA SER A 142 -0.98 -39.34 19.53
C SER A 142 -0.27 -39.01 20.85
N SER A 143 -1.00 -38.41 21.81
CA SER A 143 -0.53 -38.06 23.16
C SER A 143 -1.22 -38.93 24.20
#